data_AF-A0AAW7YUA6-F1
#
_entry.id   AF-A0AAW7YUA6-F1
#
_cell.length_a   1.000
_cell.length_b   1.000
_cell.length_c   1.000
_cell.angle_alpha   90.00
_cell.angle_beta   90.00
_cell.angle_gamma   90.00
#
_symmetry.space_group_name_H-M   'P 1'
#
loop_
_entity.id
_entity.type
_entity.pdbx_description
1 polymer ?
#
loop_
_entity_poly.entity_id
_entity_poly.type
_entity_poly.pdbx_seq_one_letter_code
_entity_poly.pdbx_strand_id
1 'polypeptide(L)'
;MDVVGNLEKITAAVSKLSEAGILVSLFIDADDEQIDASLASGAPFIELHTGHYADAKDEAAQQSELKKIAAAASYAADKGLKVNAGHGLHYH
;
A
#
# COMPACT_ATOMS: atom_id res chain seq x y z
N MET A 1 5.39 4.94 2.49
CA MET A 1 6.84 4.82 2.20
C MET A 1 7.06 5.09 0.72
N ASP A 2 8.19 5.68 0.32
CA ASP A 2 8.52 5.89 -1.09
C ASP A 2 9.29 4.68 -1.64
N VAL A 3 8.55 3.76 -2.27
CA VAL A 3 9.11 2.55 -2.91
C VAL A 3 9.75 2.88 -4.25
N VAL A 4 9.11 3.76 -5.03
CA VAL A 4 9.62 4.21 -6.34
C VAL A 4 11.04 4.76 -6.19
N GLY A 5 11.26 5.69 -5.25
CA GLY A 5 12.57 6.30 -5.03
C GLY A 5 13.61 5.38 -4.37
N ASN A 6 13.22 4.21 -3.86
CA ASN A 6 14.09 3.32 -3.08
C ASN A 6 14.01 1.85 -3.53
N LEU A 7 13.62 1.61 -4.78
CA LEU A 7 13.27 0.27 -5.27
C LEU A 7 14.37 -0.76 -4.97
N GLU A 8 15.62 -0.49 -5.36
CA GLU A 8 16.74 -1.44 -5.17
C GLU A 8 16.93 -1.83 -3.69
N LYS A 9 16.89 -0.83 -2.80
CA LYS A 9 17.07 -1.03 -1.37
C LYS A 9 15.92 -1.85 -0.78
N ILE A 10 14.70 -1.60 -1.22
CA ILE A 10 13.51 -2.30 -0.75
C ILE A 10 13.48 -3.73 -1.28
N THR A 11 13.79 -3.95 -2.56
CA THR A 11 13.93 -5.30 -3.14
C THR A 11 14.94 -6.14 -2.37
N ALA A 12 16.10 -5.58 -2.03
CA ALA A 12 17.10 -6.28 -1.23
C ALA A 12 16.56 -6.66 0.16
N ALA A 13 15.81 -5.77 0.81
CA ALA A 13 15.18 -6.05 2.10
C ALA A 13 14.07 -7.12 1.99
N VAL A 14 13.21 -7.03 0.98
CA VAL A 14 12.16 -8.02 0.69
C VAL A 14 12.75 -9.40 0.44
N SER A 15 13.81 -9.50 -0.38
CA SER A 15 14.49 -10.78 -0.66
C SER A 15 15.04 -11.41 0.62
N LYS A 16 15.79 -10.64 1.42
CA LYS A 16 16.40 -11.12 2.66
C LYS A 16 15.36 -11.63 3.65
N LEU A 17 14.24 -10.93 3.80
CA LEU A 17 13.15 -11.35 4.69
C LEU A 17 12.41 -12.57 4.15
N SER A 18 12.19 -12.64 2.83
CA SER A 18 11.53 -13.77 2.17
C SER A 18 12.37 -15.05 2.25
N GLU A 19 13.69 -14.95 2.12
CA GLU A 19 14.63 -16.07 2.32
C GLU A 19 14.56 -16.64 3.75
N ALA A 20 14.19 -15.81 4.73
CA ALA A 20 13.94 -16.24 6.11
C ALA A 20 12.51 -16.75 6.35
N GLY A 21 11.67 -16.86 5.30
CA GLY A 21 10.29 -17.31 5.39
C GLY A 21 9.30 -16.26 5.93
N ILE A 22 9.68 -14.98 5.95
CA ILE A 22 8.84 -13.89 6.44
C ILE A 22 8.00 -13.33 5.28
N LEU A 23 6.68 -13.23 5.49
CA LEU A 23 5.79 -12.54 4.55
C LEU A 23 5.93 -11.03 4.73
N VAL A 24 6.35 -10.34 3.67
CA VAL A 24 6.60 -8.89 3.69
C VAL A 24 5.37 -8.14 3.19
N SER A 25 4.99 -7.08 3.90
CA SER A 25 4.01 -6.08 3.48
C SER A 25 4.68 -4.70 3.41
N LEU A 26 4.47 -3.97 2.31
CA LEU A 26 4.98 -2.61 2.15
C LEU A 26 3.87 -1.59 2.41
N PHE A 27 4.12 -0.67 3.34
CA PHE A 27 3.19 0.40 3.68
C PHE A 27 3.33 1.60 2.72
N ILE A 28 2.33 1.84 1.88
CA ILE A 28 2.36 2.80 0.78
C ILE A 28 1.09 3.64 0.71
N ASP A 29 1.15 4.76 0.01
CA ASP A 29 -0.04 5.56 -0.30
C ASP A 29 -0.87 4.86 -1.39
N ALA A 30 -2.13 5.28 -1.54
CA ALA A 30 -3.02 4.82 -2.61
C ALA A 30 -2.63 5.44 -3.96
N ASP A 31 -1.52 4.97 -4.51
CA ASP A 31 -0.87 5.47 -5.72
C ASP A 31 -0.36 4.31 -6.59
N ASP A 32 -0.67 4.36 -7.89
CA ASP A 32 -0.39 3.26 -8.82
C ASP A 32 1.12 3.05 -9.06
N GLU A 33 1.94 4.11 -9.03
CA GLU A 33 3.38 3.98 -9.21
C GLU A 33 4.02 3.30 -7.98
N GLN A 34 3.55 3.63 -6.78
CA GLN A 34 3.98 2.96 -5.55
C GLN A 34 3.55 1.49 -5.51
N ILE A 35 2.35 1.16 -6.01
CA ILE A 35 1.87 -0.22 -6.14
C ILE A 35 2.74 -1.01 -7.11
N ASP A 36 3.04 -0.45 -8.28
CA ASP A 36 3.85 -1.10 -9.30
C ASP A 36 5.29 -1.32 -8.83
N ALA A 37 5.86 -0.34 -8.13
CA ALA A 37 7.17 -0.48 -7.50
C ALA A 37 7.16 -1.55 -6.39
N SER A 38 6.08 -1.66 -5.63
CA SER A 38 5.92 -2.69 -4.60
C SER A 38 5.85 -4.09 -5.21
N LEU A 39 5.10 -4.26 -6.30
CA LEU A 39 5.08 -5.51 -7.07
C LEU A 39 6.49 -5.85 -7.62
N ALA A 40 7.17 -4.86 -8.20
CA ALA A 40 8.52 -5.04 -8.76
C ALA A 40 9.56 -5.43 -7.70
N SER A 41 9.37 -5.01 -6.44
CA SER A 41 10.24 -5.43 -5.33
C SER A 41 10.06 -6.88 -4.89
N GLY A 42 9.03 -7.57 -5.40
CA GLY A 42 8.69 -8.95 -5.04
C GLY A 42 7.91 -9.08 -3.72
N ALA A 43 7.36 -7.99 -3.19
CA ALA A 43 6.59 -8.05 -1.95
C ALA A 43 5.24 -8.77 -2.20
N PRO A 44 4.86 -9.76 -1.36
CA PRO A 44 3.59 -10.46 -1.52
C PRO A 44 2.37 -9.65 -1.03
N PHE A 45 2.59 -8.65 -0.18
CA PHE A 45 1.54 -7.81 0.38
C PHE A 45 1.89 -6.32 0.25
N ILE A 46 0.85 -5.49 0.23
CA ILE A 46 0.92 -4.06 0.50
C ILE A 46 -0.07 -3.69 1.61
N GLU A 47 0.19 -2.59 2.29
CA GLU A 47 -0.76 -1.95 3.19
C GLU A 47 -1.01 -0.52 2.73
N LEU A 48 -2.24 -0.22 2.34
CA LEU A 48 -2.63 1.11 1.88
C LEU A 48 -2.80 2.05 3.08
N HIS A 49 -2.18 3.21 2.98
CA HIS A 49 -2.26 4.26 3.98
C HIS A 49 -3.66 4.92 3.96
N THR A 50 -4.45 4.62 5.00
CA THR A 50 -5.80 5.17 5.18
C THR A 50 -5.84 6.47 6.00
N GLY A 51 -4.69 7.07 6.32
CA GLY A 51 -4.62 8.28 7.15
C GLY A 51 -5.27 9.49 6.49
N HIS A 52 -5.08 9.69 5.18
CA HIS A 52 -5.76 10.77 4.45
C HIS A 52 -7.29 10.66 4.49
N TYR A 53 -7.80 9.43 4.43
CA TYR A 53 -9.23 9.15 4.61
C TYR A 53 -9.68 9.44 6.05
N ALA A 54 -8.92 8.96 7.05
CA ALA A 54 -9.27 9.12 8.46
C ALA A 54 -9.22 10.59 8.92
N ASP A 55 -8.27 11.37 8.41
CA ASP A 55 -8.03 12.76 8.81
C ASP A 55 -8.84 13.79 8.01
N ALA A 56 -9.59 13.34 7.00
CA ALA A 56 -10.40 14.19 6.13
C ALA A 56 -11.34 15.10 6.94
N LYS A 57 -11.41 16.39 6.58
CA LYS A 57 -12.13 17.41 7.37
C LYS A 57 -13.61 17.54 7.01
N ASP A 58 -14.02 16.97 5.89
CA ASP A 58 -15.39 16.99 5.41
C ASP A 58 -15.71 15.71 4.61
N GLU A 59 -17.01 15.46 4.41
CA GLU A 59 -17.51 14.28 3.72
C GLU A 59 -17.02 14.19 2.27
N ALA A 60 -16.89 15.32 1.57
CA ALA A 60 -16.46 15.32 0.18
C ALA A 60 -15.01 14.87 0.04
N ALA A 61 -14.12 15.37 0.91
CA ALA A 61 -12.74 14.92 1.01
C ALA A 61 -12.66 13.45 1.41
N GLN A 62 -13.41 13.02 2.42
CA GLN A 62 -13.42 11.63 2.88
C GLN A 62 -13.85 10.67 1.76
N GLN A 63 -14.91 11.01 1.02
CA GLN A 63 -15.39 10.22 -0.12
C GLN A 63 -14.40 10.19 -1.29
N SER A 64 -13.66 11.28 -1.51
CA SER A 64 -12.59 11.33 -2.51
C SER A 64 -11.46 10.35 -2.15
N GLU A 65 -10.99 10.38 -0.90
CA GLU A 65 -9.94 9.47 -0.43
C GLU A 65 -10.40 8.01 -0.41
N LEU A 66 -11.65 7.74 -0.04
CA LEU A 66 -12.23 6.39 -0.10
C LEU A 66 -12.22 5.83 -1.53
N LYS A 67 -12.58 6.65 -2.53
CA LYS A 67 -12.54 6.25 -3.95
C LYS A 67 -11.12 5.93 -4.40
N LYS A 68 -10.13 6.73 -3.99
CA LYS A 68 -8.71 6.46 -4.29
C LYS A 68 -8.27 5.12 -3.69
N ILE A 69 -8.57 4.88 -2.41
CA ILE A 69 -8.23 3.62 -1.72
C ILE A 69 -8.90 2.43 -2.43
N ALA A 70 -10.18 2.54 -2.79
CA ALA A 70 -10.91 1.46 -3.47
C ALA A 70 -10.32 1.14 -4.86
N ALA A 71 -9.98 2.18 -5.64
CA ALA A 71 -9.35 2.01 -6.95
C ALA A 71 -7.95 1.37 -6.83
N ALA A 72 -7.11 1.89 -5.93
CA ALA A 72 -5.77 1.38 -5.64
C ALA A 72 -5.81 -0.08 -5.16
N ALA A 73 -6.73 -0.42 -4.25
CA ALA A 73 -6.90 -1.78 -3.75
C ALA A 73 -7.29 -2.76 -4.86
N SER A 74 -8.21 -2.35 -5.75
CA SER A 74 -8.61 -3.16 -6.90
C SER A 74 -7.45 -3.35 -7.87
N TYR A 75 -6.74 -2.27 -8.20
CA TYR A 75 -5.58 -2.29 -9.09
C TYR A 75 -4.47 -3.23 -8.57
N ALA A 76 -4.12 -3.12 -7.28
CA ALA A 76 -3.11 -3.99 -6.67
C ALA A 76 -3.55 -5.45 -6.64
N ALA A 77 -4.81 -5.73 -6.29
CA ALA A 77 -5.35 -7.08 -6.25
C ALA A 77 -5.35 -7.76 -7.63
N ASP A 78 -5.72 -7.03 -8.68
CA ASP A 78 -5.70 -7.53 -10.07
C ASP A 78 -4.29 -7.91 -10.54
N LYS A 79 -3.25 -7.32 -9.94
CA LYS A 79 -1.84 -7.65 -10.18
C LYS A 79 -1.29 -8.75 -9.29
N GLY A 80 -2.12 -9.33 -8.43
CA GLY A 80 -1.77 -10.46 -7.56
C GLY A 80 -1.17 -10.07 -6.21
N LEU A 81 -1.18 -8.78 -5.84
CA LEU A 81 -0.82 -8.36 -4.49
C LEU A 81 -1.98 -8.64 -3.52
N LYS A 82 -1.64 -9.04 -2.30
CA LYS A 82 -2.61 -9.03 -1.19
C LYS A 82 -2.61 -7.66 -0.53
N VAL A 83 -3.80 -7.09 -0.34
CA VAL A 83 -3.96 -5.70 0.09
C VAL A 83 -4.51 -5.64 1.51
N ASN A 84 -3.75 -4.99 2.39
CA ASN A 84 -4.15 -4.62 3.75
C ASN A 84 -4.45 -3.11 3.83
N ALA A 85 -5.04 -2.68 4.94
CA ALA A 85 -5.27 -1.28 5.30
C ALA A 85 -5.50 -1.18 6.82
N GLY A 86 -5.37 0.02 7.41
CA GLY A 86 -5.71 0.18 8.83
C GLY A 86 -5.31 1.48 9.52
N HIS A 87 -4.33 2.22 9.00
CA HIS A 87 -3.84 3.43 9.66
C HIS A 87 -4.94 4.49 9.88
N GLY A 88 -5.17 4.85 11.14
CA GLY A 88 -6.16 5.86 11.52
C GLY A 88 -7.62 5.40 11.54
N LEU A 89 -7.92 4.16 11.12
CA LEU A 89 -9.29 3.65 11.17
C LEU A 89 -9.79 3.55 12.61
N HIS A 90 -11.06 3.91 12.81
CA HIS A 90 -11.77 3.82 14.07
C HIS A 90 -13.22 3.33 13.85
N TYR A 91 -14.02 3.23 14.91
CA TYR A 91 -15.35 2.62 14.88
C TYR A 91 -16.46 3.46 14.21
N HIS A 92 -16.10 4.61 13.64
CA HIS A 92 -17.03 5.60 13.11
C HIS A 92 -16.59 6.06 11.72
#